data_AF-A0A386WEG0-F1
#
_entry.id   AF-A0A386WEG0-F1
#
_cell.length_a   1.000
_cell.length_b   1.000
_cell.length_c   1.000
_cell.angle_alpha   90.00
_cell.angle_beta   90.00
_cell.angle_gamma   90.00
#
_symmetry.space_group_name_H-M   'P 1'
#
loop_
_entity.id
_entity.type
_entity.pdbx_description
1 polymer ?
#
loop_
_entity_poly.entity_id
_entity_poly.type
_entity_poly.pdbx_seq_one_letter_code
_entity_poly.pdbx_strand_id
1 'polypeptide(L)'
;MSLSPEERSHRARIAALARWSREDPRAGAQRGQEGLLNKFREQVAAEAAARGERVSGSELERRAHTRRREHMARLAYSRSKTARSQDTGWAA
;
A
#
# COMPACT_ATOMS: atom_id res chain seq x y z
N MET A 1 -4.65 12.99 40.32
CA MET A 1 -5.53 12.07 39.56
C MET A 1 -4.69 11.36 38.51
N SER A 2 -4.63 10.03 38.54
CA SER A 2 -3.97 9.23 37.50
C SER A 2 -4.87 9.15 36.27
N LEU A 3 -4.27 9.18 35.08
CA LEU A 3 -4.99 9.03 33.82
C LEU A 3 -5.65 7.65 33.74
N SER A 4 -6.87 7.61 33.23
CA SER A 4 -7.53 6.35 32.93
C SER A 4 -6.73 5.56 31.89
N PRO A 5 -6.86 4.22 31.83
CA PRO A 5 -6.24 3.42 30.79
C PRO A 5 -6.59 3.89 29.37
N GLU A 6 -7.82 4.35 29.16
CA GLU A 6 -8.30 4.84 27.86
C GLU A 6 -7.64 6.17 27.48
N GLU A 7 -7.53 7.11 28.43
CA GLU A 7 -6.84 8.39 28.22
C GLU A 7 -5.34 8.19 27.93
N ARG A 8 -4.71 7.21 28.60
CA ARG A 8 -3.32 6.82 28.30
C ARG A 8 -3.17 6.29 26.88
N SER A 9 -4.07 5.39 26.47
CA SER A 9 -4.09 4.86 25.10
C SER A 9 -4.29 5.96 24.06
N HIS A 10 -5.20 6.89 24.32
CA HIS A 10 -5.49 8.01 23.43
C HIS A 10 -4.28 8.95 23.30
N ARG A 11 -3.66 9.33 24.42
CA ARG A 11 -2.43 10.15 24.42
C ARG A 11 -1.27 9.46 23.71
N ALA A 12 -1.11 8.15 23.90
CA ALA A 12 -0.08 7.37 23.22
C ALA A 12 -0.27 7.38 21.69
N ARG A 13 -1.51 7.24 21.22
CA ARG A 13 -1.85 7.34 19.79
C ARG A 13 -1.54 8.72 19.22
N ILE A 14 -1.95 9.79 19.91
CA ILE A 14 -1.65 11.17 19.48
C ILE A 14 -0.14 11.39 19.39
N ALA A 15 0.61 10.96 20.41
CA ALA A 15 2.06 11.10 20.43
C ALA A 15 2.73 10.32 19.28
N ALA A 16 2.26 9.11 18.97
CA ALA A 16 2.77 8.33 17.84
C ALA A 16 2.49 9.01 16.49
N LEU A 17 1.26 9.48 16.27
CA LEU A 17 0.88 10.19 15.05
C LEU A 17 1.67 11.49 14.88
N ALA A 18 1.86 12.26 15.95
CA ALA A 18 2.65 13.49 15.94
C ALA A 18 4.15 13.24 15.71
N ARG A 19 4.67 12.09 16.15
CA ARG A 19 6.04 11.67 15.84
C ARG A 19 6.17 11.33 14.36
N TRP A 20 5.28 10.47 13.84
CA TRP A 20 5.30 10.05 12.45
C TRP A 20 5.06 11.19 11.46
N SER A 21 4.23 12.18 11.80
CA SER A 21 4.01 13.34 10.93
C SER A 21 5.25 14.22 10.75
N ARG A 22 6.23 14.11 11.65
CA ARG A 22 7.51 14.83 11.59
C ARG A 22 8.63 14.00 10.96
N GLU A 23 8.44 12.71 10.75
CA GLU A 23 9.41 11.87 10.06
C GLU A 23 9.40 12.18 8.55
N ASP A 24 10.56 12.17 7.89
CA ASP A 24 10.62 12.31 6.44
C ASP A 24 9.96 11.08 5.78
N PRO A 25 8.81 11.24 5.10
CA PRO A 25 8.12 10.13 4.47
C PRO A 25 8.97 9.45 3.38
N ARG A 26 9.96 10.15 2.81
CA ARG A 26 10.84 9.60 1.76
C ARG A 26 11.78 8.53 2.31
N ALA A 27 12.22 8.66 3.56
CA ALA A 27 13.17 7.73 4.20
C ALA A 27 12.60 6.31 4.37
N GLY A 28 11.28 6.17 4.50
CA GLY A 28 10.57 4.90 4.53
C GLY A 28 9.99 4.48 3.18
N ALA A 29 9.71 5.44 2.29
CA ALA A 29 9.00 5.20 1.03
C ALA A 29 9.74 4.22 0.12
N GLN A 30 11.06 4.31 0.00
CA GLN A 30 11.84 3.42 -0.87
C GLN A 30 11.73 1.95 -0.43
N ARG A 31 11.92 1.68 0.86
CA ARG A 31 11.76 0.34 1.45
C ARG A 31 10.34 -0.18 1.28
N GLY A 32 9.34 0.68 1.45
CA GLY A 32 7.93 0.32 1.22
C GLY A 32 7.65 -0.03 -0.24
N GLN A 33 8.19 0.74 -1.19
CA GLN A 33 8.03 0.49 -2.63
C GLN A 33 8.71 -0.82 -3.04
N GLU A 34 9.90 -1.09 -2.51
CA GLU A 34 10.63 -2.32 -2.77
C GLU A 34 9.91 -3.55 -2.21
N GLY A 35 9.41 -3.48 -0.97
CA GLY A 35 8.61 -4.56 -0.38
C GLY A 35 7.33 -4.83 -1.18
N LEU A 36 6.65 -3.79 -1.64
CA LEU A 36 5.48 -3.94 -2.52
C LEU A 36 5.83 -4.59 -3.86
N LEU A 37 6.96 -4.21 -4.46
CA LEU A 37 7.43 -4.83 -5.70
C LEU A 37 7.81 -6.30 -5.49
N ASN A 38 8.44 -6.63 -4.35
CA ASN A 38 8.80 -8.01 -4.01
C ASN A 38 7.59 -8.95 -3.94
N LYS A 39 6.47 -8.47 -3.38
CA LYS A 39 5.20 -9.21 -3.42
C LYS A 39 4.78 -9.58 -4.85
N PHE A 40 4.94 -8.67 -5.80
CA PHE A 40 4.58 -8.94 -7.20
C PHE A 40 5.58 -9.89 -7.89
N ARG A 41 6.86 -9.84 -7.52
CA ARG A 41 7.89 -10.80 -7.95
C ARG A 41 7.51 -12.23 -7.56
N GLU A 42 7.15 -12.43 -6.29
CA GLU A 42 6.72 -13.72 -5.75
C GLU A 42 5.47 -14.25 -6.47
N GLN A 43 4.48 -13.39 -6.71
CA GLN A 43 3.26 -13.78 -7.45
C GLN A 43 3.57 -14.22 -8.88
N VAL A 44 4.39 -13.45 -9.61
CA VAL A 44 4.78 -13.78 -10.98
C VAL A 44 5.56 -15.09 -11.03
N ALA A 45 6.48 -15.29 -10.09
CA ALA A 45 7.25 -16.53 -9.97
C ALA A 45 6.34 -17.74 -9.72
N ALA A 46 5.40 -17.62 -8.79
CA ALA A 46 4.45 -18.67 -8.46
C ALA A 46 3.54 -19.00 -9.66
N GLU A 47 3.02 -17.98 -10.37
CA GLU A 47 2.20 -18.17 -11.56
C GLU A 47 2.97 -18.82 -12.71
N ALA A 48 4.24 -18.46 -12.89
CA ALA A 48 5.10 -19.09 -13.88
C ALA A 48 5.39 -20.56 -13.54
N ALA A 49 5.72 -20.84 -12.28
CA ALA A 49 5.94 -22.20 -11.80
C ALA A 49 4.70 -23.09 -11.99
N ALA A 50 3.51 -22.56 -11.68
CA ALA A 50 2.25 -23.28 -11.90
C ALA A 50 1.98 -23.59 -13.39
N ARG A 51 2.53 -22.79 -14.32
CA ARG A 51 2.45 -23.03 -15.77
C ARG A 51 3.60 -23.89 -16.31
N GLY A 52 4.54 -24.33 -15.45
CA GLY A 52 5.75 -25.02 -15.88
C GLY A 52 6.72 -24.12 -16.66
N GLU A 53 6.57 -22.80 -16.55
CA GLU A 53 7.36 -21.81 -17.28
C GLU A 53 8.63 -21.46 -16.50
N ARG A 54 9.78 -21.45 -17.17
CA ARG A 54 11.01 -20.85 -16.63
C ARG A 54 11.11 -19.40 -17.05
N VAL A 55 11.12 -18.51 -16.06
CA VAL A 55 11.20 -17.06 -16.27
C VAL A 55 12.57 -16.57 -15.81
N SER A 56 13.28 -15.85 -16.67
CA SER A 56 14.56 -15.22 -16.30
C SER A 56 14.33 -14.08 -15.30
N GLY A 57 15.36 -13.69 -14.55
CA GLY A 57 15.25 -12.59 -13.58
C GLY A 57 14.77 -11.27 -14.22
N SER A 58 15.27 -10.92 -15.41
CA SER A 58 14.86 -9.71 -16.12
C SER A 58 13.39 -9.72 -16.54
N GLU A 59 12.89 -10.88 -16.98
CA GLU A 59 11.49 -11.04 -17.38
C GLU A 59 10.56 -11.04 -16.16
N LEU A 60 11.02 -11.61 -15.05
CA LEU A 60 10.32 -11.56 -13.78
C LEU A 60 10.16 -10.12 -13.29
N GLU A 61 11.22 -9.30 -13.34
CA GLU A 61 11.14 -7.87 -13.01
C GLU A 61 10.14 -7.14 -13.90
N ARG A 62 10.22 -7.32 -15.23
CA ARG A 62 9.31 -6.67 -16.18
C ARG A 62 7.85 -7.00 -15.91
N ARG A 63 7.56 -8.28 -15.66
CA ARG A 63 6.21 -8.76 -15.32
C ARG A 63 5.75 -8.21 -13.96
N ALA A 64 6.62 -8.21 -12.95
CA ALA A 64 6.32 -7.67 -11.62
C ALA A 64 5.98 -6.17 -11.69
N HIS A 65 6.76 -5.38 -12.44
CA HIS A 65 6.47 -3.96 -12.67
C HIS A 65 5.14 -3.73 -13.39
N THR A 66 4.80 -4.58 -14.37
CA THR A 66 3.53 -4.52 -15.09
C THR A 66 2.35 -4.82 -14.16
N ARG A 67 2.45 -5.89 -13.36
CA ARG A 67 1.48 -6.23 -12.31
C ARG A 67 1.29 -5.11 -11.30
N ARG A 68 2.38 -4.48 -10.85
CA ARG A 68 2.32 -3.32 -9.95
C ARG A 68 1.54 -2.16 -10.59
N ARG A 69 1.83 -1.81 -11.84
CA ARG A 69 1.14 -0.72 -12.56
C ARG A 69 -0.36 -0.99 -12.67
N GLU A 70 -0.72 -2.20 -13.06
CA GLU A 70 -2.12 -2.62 -13.16
C GLU A 70 -2.82 -2.56 -11.81
N HIS A 71 -2.20 -3.06 -10.75
CA HIS A 71 -2.74 -3.01 -9.40
C HIS A 71 -3.01 -1.57 -8.95
N MET A 72 -2.05 -0.66 -9.14
CA MET A 72 -2.21 0.74 -8.77
C MET A 72 -3.29 1.44 -9.60
N ALA A 73 -3.41 1.12 -10.90
CA ALA A 73 -4.48 1.62 -11.75
C ALA A 73 -5.87 1.18 -11.26
N ARG A 74 -6.02 -0.09 -10.87
CA ARG A 74 -7.27 -0.61 -10.29
C ARG A 74 -7.61 0.08 -8.96
N LEU A 75 -6.63 0.29 -8.08
CA LEU A 75 -6.83 1.03 -6.84
C LEU A 75 -7.28 2.47 -7.10
N ALA A 76 -6.63 3.19 -8.01
CA ALA A 76 -7.00 4.55 -8.38
C ALA A 76 -8.43 4.63 -8.95
N TYR A 77 -8.78 3.70 -9.83
CA TYR A 77 -10.14 3.60 -10.38
C TYR A 77 -11.18 3.33 -9.28
N SER A 78 -10.92 2.37 -8.39
CA SER A 78 -11.83 2.06 -7.29
C SER A 78 -12.04 3.27 -6.37
N ARG A 79 -10.97 3.99 -6.02
CA ARG A 79 -11.07 5.21 -5.20
C ARG A 79 -11.87 6.31 -5.90
N SER A 80 -11.64 6.50 -7.20
CA SER A 80 -12.37 7.48 -8.00
C SER A 80 -13.87 7.17 -8.08
N LYS A 81 -14.22 5.88 -8.22
CA LYS A 81 -15.61 5.42 -8.22
C LYS A 81 -16.28 5.71 -6.87
N THR A 82 -15.63 5.38 -5.76
CA THR A 82 -16.16 5.63 -4.41
C THR A 82 -16.31 7.12 -4.10
N ALA A 83 -15.32 7.94 -4.45
CA ALA A 83 -15.40 9.39 -4.28
C ALA A 83 -16.60 9.99 -5.02
N ARG A 84 -16.82 9.58 -6.28
CA ARG A 84 -17.96 10.01 -7.08
C ARG A 84 -19.32 9.63 -6.47
N SER A 85 -19.42 8.47 -5.83
CA SER A 85 -20.66 8.06 -5.15
C SER A 85 -20.93 8.80 -3.83
N GLN A 86 -19.90 9.38 -3.21
CA GLN A 86 -20.05 10.18 -1.99
C GLN A 86 -20.36 11.66 -2.31
N ASP A 87 -19.87 12.15 -3.44
CA ASP A 87 -20.10 13.53 -3.90
C ASP A 87 -21.58 13.79 -4.25
N THR A 88 -22.33 12.74 -4.62
CA THR A 88 -23.79 12.81 -4.83
C THR A 88 -24.59 12.94 -3.51
N GLY A 89 -23.95 12.98 -2.35
CA GLY A 89 -24.58 13.05 -1.04
C GLY A 89 -24.53 14.42 -0.33
N TRP A 90 -23.90 15.44 -0.92
CA TRP A 90 -23.81 16.81 -0.35
C TRP A 90 -24.71 17.82 -1.09
N ALA A 91 -25.86 17.36 -1.58
CA ALA A 91 -26.88 18.23 -2.17
C ALA A 91 -28.27 17.74 -1.74
N ALA A 92 -28.58 17.92 -0.45
CA ALA A 92 -29.92 17.85 0.11
C ALA A 92 -30.00 18.75 1.35
#